data_AF-A0A8S9K0V0-F1
#
_entry.id   AF-A0A8S9K0V0-F1
#
_cell.length_a   1.000
_cell.length_b   1.000
_cell.length_c   1.000
_cell.angle_alpha   90.00
_cell.angle_beta   90.00
_cell.angle_gamma   90.00
#
_symmetry.space_group_name_H-M   'P 1'
#
loop_
_entity.id
_entity.type
_entity.pdbx_description
1 polymer ?
#
loop_
_entity_poly.entity_id
_entity_poly.type
_entity_poly.pdbx_seq_one_letter_code
_entity_poly.pdbx_strand_id
1 'polypeptide(L)' 'MNHGQQSGEAKHEDDAALTEFLASLMDYTPTIPDDLVEHYLAKSGFQCPDVRL' A
#
# COMPACT_ATOMS: atom_id res chain seq x y z
N MET A 1 33.64 15.66 -0.77
CA MET A 1 32.62 14.66 -0.38
C MET A 1 31.38 15.37 0.15
N ASN A 2 30.29 15.50 -0.62
CA ASN A 2 28.95 15.71 -0.06
C ASN A 2 27.85 15.46 -1.13
N HIS A 3 27.68 14.22 -1.60
CA HIS A 3 26.59 13.83 -2.51
C HIS A 3 25.77 12.66 -1.95
N GLY A 4 25.99 12.26 -0.70
CA GLY A 4 25.32 11.11 -0.08
C GLY A 4 24.10 11.46 0.78
N GLN A 5 23.86 12.75 1.06
CA GLN A 5 22.87 13.16 2.06
C GLN A 5 21.50 13.49 1.46
N GLN A 6 21.44 14.02 0.22
CA GLN A 6 20.17 14.37 -0.44
C GLN A 6 19.32 13.16 -0.89
N SER A 7 19.93 12.00 -1.19
CA SER A 7 19.15 10.82 -1.60
C SER A 7 18.40 10.11 -0.47
N GLY A 8 18.77 10.37 0.79
CA GLY A 8 18.10 9.76 1.95
C GLY A 8 16.80 10.47 2.32
N GLU A 9 16.77 11.81 2.22
CA GLU A 9 15.61 12.63 2.57
C GLU A 9 14.46 12.44 1.58
N ALA A 10 14.75 12.42 0.26
CA ALA A 10 13.72 12.18 -0.76
C ALA A 10 13.05 10.81 -0.62
N LYS A 11 13.82 9.75 -0.31
CA LYS A 11 13.26 8.41 -0.04
C LYS A 11 12.37 8.38 1.20
N HIS A 12 12.71 9.19 2.20
CA HIS A 12 11.95 9.24 3.45
C HIS A 12 10.63 10.01 3.28
N GLU A 13 10.62 11.04 2.43
CA GLU A 13 9.38 11.72 2.01
C GLU A 13 8.49 10.78 1.17
N ASP A 14 9.07 9.99 0.26
CA ASP A 14 8.33 9.00 -0.54
C ASP A 14 7.67 7.93 0.34
N ASP A 15 8.39 7.39 1.33
CA ASP A 15 7.85 6.38 2.26
C ASP A 15 6.73 6.97 3.15
N ALA A 16 6.87 8.23 3.56
CA ALA A 16 5.85 8.94 4.33
C ALA A 16 4.58 9.17 3.49
N ALA A 17 4.73 9.63 2.24
CA ALA A 17 3.63 9.84 1.32
C ALA A 17 2.91 8.52 0.97
N LEU A 18 3.66 7.43 0.78
CA LEU A 18 3.09 6.10 0.56
C LEU A 18 2.29 5.62 1.78
N THR A 19 2.83 5.83 2.98
CA THR A 19 2.15 5.45 4.23
C THR A 19 0.84 6.20 4.40
N GLU A 20 0.83 7.51 4.15
CA GLU A 20 -0.38 8.35 4.18
C GLU A 20 -1.40 7.89 3.13
N PHE A 21 -0.95 7.61 1.92
CA PHE A 21 -1.81 7.07 0.87
C PHE A 21 -2.45 5.74 1.26
N LEU A 22 -1.67 4.77 1.75
CA LEU A 22 -2.19 3.48 2.21
C LEU A 22 -3.12 3.65 3.42
N ALA A 23 -2.89 4.62 4.30
CA ALA A 23 -3.83 4.91 5.40
C ALA A 23 -5.17 5.43 4.85
N SER A 24 -5.13 6.30 3.84
CA SER A 24 -6.35 6.85 3.23
C SER A 24 -7.24 5.79 2.55
N LEU A 25 -6.70 4.63 2.15
CA LEU A 25 -7.48 3.55 1.54
C LEU A 25 -8.61 3.04 2.44
N MET A 26 -8.46 3.15 3.77
CA MET A 26 -9.49 2.75 4.73
C MET A 26 -10.75 3.61 4.67
N ASP A 27 -10.64 4.83 4.12
CA ASP A 27 -11.76 5.77 4.01
C ASP A 27 -12.56 5.57 2.71
N TYR A 28 -12.12 4.66 1.84
CA TYR A 28 -12.79 4.36 0.57
C TYR A 28 -13.44 2.97 0.61
N THR A 29 -14.62 2.86 0.00
CA THR A 29 -15.23 1.58 -0.31
C THR A 29 -14.96 1.24 -1.78
N PRO A 30 -14.21 0.15 -2.07
CA PRO A 30 -13.94 -0.26 -3.44
C PRO A 30 -15.24 -0.57 -4.21
N THR A 31 -15.22 -0.35 -5.53
CA THR A 31 -16.34 -0.74 -6.40
C THR A 31 -16.50 -2.26 -6.49
N ILE A 32 -15.41 -3.01 -6.31
CA ILE A 32 -15.41 -4.47 -6.34
C ILE A 32 -15.85 -4.96 -4.94
N PRO A 33 -16.88 -5.82 -4.85
CA PRO A 33 -17.29 -6.43 -3.58
C PRO A 33 -16.22 -7.33 -2.96
N ASP A 34 -16.17 -7.37 -1.64
CA ASP A 34 -15.20 -8.14 -0.85
C ASP A 34 -15.20 -9.63 -1.20
N ASP A 35 -16.38 -10.24 -1.40
CA ASP A 35 -16.51 -11.67 -1.76
C ASP A 35 -15.75 -12.04 -3.04
N LEU A 36 -15.71 -11.13 -4.02
CA LEU A 36 -14.97 -11.35 -5.27
C LEU A 36 -13.47 -11.21 -5.03
N VAL A 37 -13.06 -10.23 -4.23
CA VAL A 37 -11.65 -10.07 -3.84
C VAL A 37 -11.17 -11.33 -3.14
N GLU A 38 -11.86 -11.78 -2.10
CA GLU A 38 -11.51 -13.01 -1.36
C GLU A 38 -11.42 -14.23 -2.27
N HIS A 39 -12.38 -14.42 -3.18
CA HIS A 39 -12.36 -15.53 -4.12
C HIS A 39 -11.11 -15.51 -5.01
N TYR A 40 -10.80 -14.37 -5.62
CA TYR A 40 -9.67 -14.27 -6.55
C TYR A 40 -8.32 -14.27 -5.84
N LEU A 41 -8.21 -13.67 -4.64
CA LEU A 41 -7.01 -13.76 -3.80
C LEU A 41 -6.74 -15.20 -3.40
N ALA A 42 -7.73 -15.92 -2.86
CA ALA A 42 -7.61 -17.32 -2.49
C ALA A 42 -7.25 -18.20 -3.69
N LYS A 43 -7.85 -17.95 -4.87
CA LYS A 43 -7.55 -18.69 -6.10
C LYS A 43 -6.11 -18.52 -6.56
N SER A 44 -5.52 -17.35 -6.34
CA SER A 44 -4.11 -17.09 -6.65
C SER A 44 -3.12 -17.64 -5.60
N GLY A 45 -3.62 -18.09 -4.44
CA GLY A 45 -2.79 -18.50 -3.31
C GLY A 45 -2.21 -17.33 -2.51
N PHE A 46 -2.74 -16.11 -2.70
CA PHE A 46 -2.35 -14.93 -1.94
C PHE A 46 -3.20 -14.80 -0.68
N GLN A 47 -2.55 -14.78 0.48
CA GLN A 47 -3.18 -14.55 1.77
C GLN A 47 -2.44 -13.42 2.48
N CYS A 48 -3.12 -12.29 2.63
CA CYS A 48 -2.62 -11.12 3.33
C CYS A 48 -3.64 -10.72 4.40
N PRO A 49 -3.23 -10.50 5.66
CA PRO A 49 -4.14 -10.01 6.69
C PRO A 49 -4.42 -8.50 6.55
N ASP A 50 -3.68 -7.79 5.70
CA ASP A 50 -3.90 -6.37 5.43
C ASP A 50 -5.05 -6.21 4.43
N VAL A 51 -6.19 -5.71 4.91
CA VAL A 51 -7.41 -5.50 4.12
C VAL A 51 -7.24 -4.47 2.99
N ARG A 52 -6.12 -3.74 2.98
CA ARG A 52 -5.78 -2.77 1.93
C ARG A 52 -5.10 -3.41 0.72
N LEU A 53 -4.73 -4.69 0.80
CA LEU A 53 -3.96 -5.44 -0.21
C LEU A 53 -4.71 -6.69 -0.68
#